data_AF-E1LCF8-F1
#
_entry.id   AF-E1LCF8-F1
#
_cell.length_a   1.000
_cell.length_b   1.000
_cell.length_c   1.000
_cell.angle_alpha   90.00
_cell.angle_beta   90.00
_cell.angle_gamma   90.00
#
_symmetry.space_group_name_H-M   'P 1'
#
loop_
_entity.id
_entity.type
_entity.pdbx_description
1 polymer ?
#
loop_
_entity_poly.entity_id
_entity_poly.type
_entity_poly.pdbx_seq_one_letter_code
_entity_poly.pdbx_strand_id
1 'polypeptide(L)' 'MKDWHYYRNPLRVYSPDFDILVSYFNQVYPIIDASDNTERDRFDVCFDNWIKKDYWTKIIQNIEVDLINFSKDALEF' A
#
# COMPACT_ATOMS: atom_id res chain seq x y z
N MET A 1 22.70 13.74 3.10
CA MET A 1 22.42 12.49 2.37
C MET A 1 20.99 12.13 2.72
N LYS A 2 20.11 12.01 1.73
CA LYS A 2 18.65 11.93 1.93
C LYS A 2 18.30 10.53 2.48
N ASP A 3 17.71 10.45 3.68
CA ASP A 3 17.19 9.22 4.35
C ASP A 3 15.98 8.61 3.62
N TRP A 4 16.17 8.09 2.40
CA TRP A 4 15.05 7.60 1.59
C TRP A 4 15.16 6.08 1.51
N HIS A 5 14.11 5.41 1.96
CA HIS A 5 14.00 3.95 1.96
C HIS A 5 13.86 3.45 0.52
N TYR A 6 14.98 3.04 -0.09
CA TYR A 6 14.97 2.35 -1.38
C TYR A 6 14.62 0.88 -1.14
N TYR A 7 13.36 0.51 -1.37
CA TYR A 7 12.97 -0.90 -1.34
C TYR A 7 13.56 -1.60 -2.58
N ARG A 8 14.55 -2.45 -2.35
CA ARG A 8 15.30 -3.17 -3.41
C ARG A 8 14.40 -4.11 -4.23
N ASN A 9 13.21 -4.43 -3.74
CA ASN A 9 12.21 -5.26 -4.38
C ASN A 9 10.85 -4.54 -4.33
N PRO A 10 10.46 -3.77 -5.36
CA PRO A 10 9.09 -3.25 -5.43
C PRO A 10 8.10 -4.41 -5.49
N LEU A 11 6.96 -4.26 -4.80
CA LEU A 11 5.83 -5.18 -4.98
C LEU A 11 5.36 -5.06 -6.43
N ARG A 12 5.58 -6.11 -7.24
CA ARG A 12 5.11 -6.16 -8.62
C ARG A 12 3.70 -6.74 -8.64
N VAL A 13 2.74 -5.92 -9.05
CA VAL A 13 1.34 -6.31 -9.21
C VAL A 13 0.99 -6.26 -10.70
N TYR A 14 0.34 -7.30 -11.22
CA TYR A 14 -0.15 -7.31 -12.60
C TYR A 14 -1.49 -6.59 -12.72
N SER A 15 -1.80 -6.06 -13.91
CA SER A 15 -2.99 -5.21 -14.16
C SER A 15 -4.30 -5.73 -13.55
N PRO A 16 -4.63 -7.04 -13.61
CA PRO A 16 -5.88 -7.55 -13.04
C PRO A 16 -5.97 -7.39 -11.52
N ASP A 17 -4.86 -7.68 -10.81
CA ASP A 17 -4.79 -7.55 -9.36
C ASP A 17 -4.63 -6.08 -8.95
N PHE A 18 -4.06 -5.26 -9.83
CA PHE A 18 -3.80 -3.85 -9.58
C PHE A 18 -5.10 -3.05 -9.42
N ASP A 19 -6.12 -3.29 -10.25
CA ASP A 19 -7.40 -2.58 -10.13
C ASP A 19 -8.10 -2.86 -8.78
N ILE A 20 -7.99 -4.10 -8.30
CA ILE A 20 -8.54 -4.52 -7.00
C ILE A 20 -7.76 -3.83 -5.86
N LEU A 21 -6.43 -3.86 -5.94
CA LEU A 21 -5.56 -3.26 -4.92
C LEU A 21 -5.65 -1.73 -4.91
N VAL A 22 -5.77 -1.07 -6.06
CA VAL A 22 -5.95 0.38 -6.15
C VAL A 22 -7.25 0.81 -5.50
N SER A 23 -8.34 0.06 -5.70
CA SER A 23 -9.62 0.32 -5.02
C SER A 23 -9.47 0.22 -3.50
N TYR A 24 -8.77 -0.82 -3.01
CA TYR A 24 -8.47 -0.96 -1.59
C TYR A 24 -7.58 0.18 -1.06
N PHE A 25 -6.47 0.51 -1.74
CA PHE A 25 -5.58 1.57 -1.28
C PHE A 25 -6.25 2.94 -1.26
N ASN A 26 -7.08 3.25 -2.25
CA ASN A 26 -7.86 4.50 -2.30
C ASN A 26 -8.87 4.61 -1.15
N GLN A 27 -9.36 3.49 -0.60
CA GLN A 27 -10.30 3.50 0.53
C GLN A 27 -9.61 3.72 1.87
N VAL A 28 -8.39 3.19 2.02
CA VAL A 28 -7.81 3.00 3.35
C VAL A 28 -6.67 3.99 3.65
N TYR A 29 -5.97 4.54 2.65
CA TYR A 29 -4.76 5.34 2.91
C TYR A 29 -4.62 6.59 2.05
N PRO A 30 -4.45 7.78 2.67
CA PRO A 30 -4.16 9.00 1.93
C PRO A 30 -2.74 8.97 1.37
N ILE A 31 -2.63 9.38 0.10
CA ILE A 31 -1.36 9.53 -0.60
C ILE A 31 -0.89 10.96 -0.38
N ILE A 32 0.42 11.17 -0.32
CA ILE A 32 1.03 12.48 -0.24
C ILE A 32 1.81 12.81 -1.50
N ASP A 33 1.85 14.10 -1.83
CA ASP A 33 2.83 14.62 -2.77
C ASP A 33 4.17 14.82 -2.07
N ALA A 34 5.25 14.23 -2.60
CA ALA A 34 6.56 14.30 -1.97
C ALA A 34 7.19 15.71 -2.00
N SER A 35 6.70 16.59 -2.87
CA SER A 35 7.25 17.94 -3.03
C SER A 35 6.74 18.91 -1.98
N ASP A 36 5.48 18.77 -1.55
CA ASP A 36 4.81 19.74 -0.67
C ASP A 36 4.02 19.10 0.50
N ASN A 37 4.04 17.77 0.64
CA ASN A 37 3.29 16.99 1.64
C ASN A 37 1.76 17.15 1.57
N THR A 38 1.21 17.65 0.46
CA THR A 38 -0.25 17.72 0.28
C THR A 38 -0.85 16.34 0.13
N GLU A 39 -1.99 16.10 0.77
CA GLU A 39 -2.74 14.85 0.60
C GLU A 39 -3.44 14.83 -0.77
N ARG A 40 -3.47 13.65 -1.38
CA ARG A 40 -4.07 13.38 -2.69
C ARG A 40 -5.17 12.33 -2.53
N ASP A 41 -6.26 12.53 -3.27
CA ASP A 41 -7.48 11.72 -3.14
C ASP A 41 -7.36 10.32 -3.77
N ARG A 42 -6.33 10.04 -4.57
CA ARG A 42 -6.23 8.80 -5.35
C ARG A 42 -4.80 8.42 -5.73
N PHE A 43 -4.59 7.12 -5.88
CA PHE A 43 -3.40 6.52 -6.49
C PHE A 43 -3.24 6.98 -7.93
N ASP A 44 -2.07 7.52 -8.25
CA ASP A 44 -1.64 7.83 -9.60
C ASP A 44 -0.90 6.63 -10.20
N VAL A 45 -1.53 5.98 -11.18
CA VAL A 45 -0.99 4.78 -11.82
C VAL A 45 0.26 5.04 -12.67
N CYS A 46 0.55 6.31 -12.98
CA CYS A 46 1.65 6.73 -13.84
C CYS A 46 2.88 7.22 -13.06
N PHE A 47 2.80 7.33 -11.73
CA PHE A 47 3.86 7.91 -10.90
C PHE A 47 4.04 7.17 -9.58
N ASP A 48 5.17 7.46 -8.90
CA ASP A 48 5.40 6.99 -7.54
C ASP A 48 4.41 7.65 -6.57
N ASN A 49 3.70 6.82 -5.80
CA ASN A 49 2.72 7.26 -4.82
C ASN A 49 3.35 7.22 -3.43
N TRP A 50 3.52 8.39 -2.84
CA TRP A 50 4.16 8.50 -1.52
C TRP A 50 3.12 8.31 -0.44
N ILE A 51 3.42 7.49 0.55
CA ILE A 51 2.54 7.23 1.68
C ILE A 51 3.31 7.64 2.94
N LYS A 52 2.66 8.33 3.88
CA LYS A 52 3.31 8.65 5.16
C LYS A 52 3.68 7.37 5.90
N LYS A 53 4.82 7.38 6.60
CA LYS A 53 5.40 6.20 7.25
C LYS A 53 4.45 5.51 8.24
N ASP A 54 3.66 6.29 8.96
CA ASP A 54 2.65 5.80 9.91
C ASP A 54 1.49 5.09 9.21
N TYR A 55 1.00 5.63 8.08
CA TYR A 55 0.02 4.95 7.24
C TYR A 55 0.58 3.68 6.58
N TRP A 56 1.83 3.72 6.09
CA TRP A 56 2.50 2.53 5.57
C TRP A 56 2.61 1.42 6.62
N THR A 57 2.92 1.79 7.86
CA THR A 57 2.99 0.83 8.97
C THR A 57 1.62 0.18 9.23
N LYS A 58 0.52 0.96 9.16
CA LYS A 58 -0.85 0.45 9.27
C LYS A 58 -1.24 -0.48 8.12
N ILE A 59 -0.83 -0.15 6.87
CA ILE A 59 -1.01 -1.04 5.70
C ILE A 59 -0.44 -2.42 5.98
N ILE A 60 0.83 -2.46 6.37
CA ILE A 60 1.53 -3.73 6.62
C ILE A 60 0.86 -4.52 7.74
N GLN A 61 0.51 -3.86 8.85
CA GLN A 61 -0.18 -4.51 9.97
C GLN A 61 -1.53 -5.11 9.55
N ASN A 62 -2.32 -4.39 8.76
CA ASN A 62 -3.62 -4.89 8.31
C ASN A 62 -3.46 -6.08 7.36
N ILE A 63 -2.52 -6.01 6.41
CA ILE A 63 -2.23 -7.13 5.50
C ILE A 63 -1.75 -8.36 6.28
N GLU A 64 -0.86 -8.18 7.27
CA GLU A 64 -0.38 -9.29 8.11
C GLU A 64 -1.52 -9.95 8.90
N VAL A 65 -2.41 -9.16 9.49
CA VAL A 65 -3.59 -9.66 10.21
C VAL A 65 -4.53 -10.42 9.28
N ASP A 66 -4.83 -9.85 8.12
CA ASP A 66 -5.72 -10.46 7.13
C ASP A 66 -5.14 -11.78 6.60
N LEU A 67 -3.83 -11.84 6.34
CA LEU A 67 -3.14 -13.08 5.92
C LEU A 67 -3.19 -14.17 7.02
N ILE A 68 -2.99 -13.79 8.28
CA ILE A 68 -3.10 -14.73 9.41
C ILE A 68 -4.53 -15.27 9.52
N ASN A 69 -5.53 -14.42 9.39
CA ASN A 69 -6.93 -14.83 9.47
C ASN A 69 -7.31 -15.73 8.29
N PHE A 70 -6.93 -15.36 7.06
CA PHE A 70 -7.15 -16.19 5.88
C PHE A 70 -6.50 -17.57 6.02
N SER A 71 -5.29 -17.65 6.60
CA SER A 71 -4.60 -18.92 6.82
C SER A 71 -5.30 -19.81 7.85
N LYS A 72 -5.94 -19.22 8.86
CA LYS A 72 -6.76 -19.97 9.84
C LYS A 72 -8.02 -20.51 9.18
N ASP A 73 -8.73 -19.68 8.43
CA ASP A 73 -9.94 -20.08 7.72
C ASP A 73 -9.65 -21.21 6.73
N ALA A 74 -8.51 -21.16 6.02
CA ALA A 74 -8.10 -22.20 5.08
C ALA A 74 -7.70 -23.54 5.73
N LEU A 75 -7.39 -23.55 7.04
CA LEU A 75 -7.06 -24.77 7.81
C LEU A 75 -8.29 -25.38 8.50
N GLU A 76 -9.42 -24.69 8.54
CA GLU A 76 -10.69 -25.16 9.11
C GLU A 76 -11.61 -25.86 8.08
N PHE A 77 -11.17 -25.97 6.82
CA PHE A 77 -11.83 -26.75 5.75
C PHE A 77 -11.00 -27.95 5.31
#